data_AF-A0A8T5KX47-F1
#
_entry.id   AF-A0A8T5KX47-F1
#
_cell.length_a   1.000
_cell.length_b   1.000
_cell.length_c   1.000
_cell.angle_alpha   90.00
_cell.angle_beta   90.00
_cell.angle_gamma   90.00
#
_symmetry.space_group_name_H-M   'P 1'
#
loop_
_entity.id
_entity.type
_entity.pdbx_description
1 polymer ?
#
loop_
_entity_poly.entity_id
_entity_poly.type
_entity_poly.pdbx_seq_one_letter_code
_entity_poly.pdbx_strand_id
1 'polypeptide(L)'
;MKKVEYNIEYGHIFTDSPRIDSTQKKSIELAKEFTEKLKEKKKDFSLNILIDDYSPNYSYLDISEYLEEFQKSEVSPDYIVYETGLLEIAKKILKSEIPKEMILDEIEEKEIKGDKEILMLENPQTDSVSLVEEDFLKRPTYIHTPLLIAAWFLIRLGLIHPKRLARKINFKGSKSFAGKKIMTIMPSKWKEIDNKAKDIISATKYKDSLKDMEFIYF
;
A
#
# COMPACT_ATOMS: atom_id res chain seq x y z
N MET A 1 19.16 -0.47 6.14
CA MET A 1 18.66 0.88 5.82
C MET A 1 18.32 1.59 7.12
N LYS A 2 18.74 2.85 7.34
CA LYS A 2 18.27 3.63 8.51
C LYS A 2 16.74 3.71 8.44
N LYS A 3 16.02 3.62 9.56
CA LYS A 3 14.55 3.79 9.60
C LYS A 3 14.19 5.10 10.29
N VAL A 4 13.16 5.78 9.81
CA VAL A 4 12.48 6.85 10.58
C VAL A 4 11.61 6.19 11.67
N GLU A 5 11.10 6.94 12.63
CA GLU A 5 10.21 6.34 13.64
C GLU A 5 8.85 6.02 13.03
N TYR A 6 8.30 6.93 12.23
CA TYR A 6 7.02 6.76 11.53
C TYR A 6 7.16 6.97 10.03
N ASN A 7 6.69 6.03 9.23
CA ASN A 7 6.39 6.28 7.83
C ASN A 7 4.87 6.44 7.68
N ILE A 8 4.40 7.59 7.22
CA ILE A 8 2.98 7.97 7.22
C ILE A 8 2.48 8.05 5.78
N GLU A 9 1.37 7.39 5.49
CA GLU A 9 0.62 7.53 4.26
C GLU A 9 -0.66 8.30 4.56
N TYR A 10 -0.88 9.36 3.79
CA TYR A 10 -2.02 10.25 3.99
C TYR A 10 -2.73 10.57 2.67
N GLY A 11 -2.35 9.92 1.58
CA GLY A 11 -3.04 10.05 0.30
C GLY A 11 -2.93 8.75 -0.48
N HIS A 12 -4.09 8.20 -0.84
CA HIS A 12 -4.23 7.14 -1.83
C HIS A 12 -5.05 7.74 -2.98
N ILE A 13 -4.36 8.11 -4.06
CA ILE A 13 -4.89 8.96 -5.13
C ILE A 13 -5.06 8.12 -6.38
N PHE A 14 -6.28 8.02 -6.87
CA PHE A 14 -6.57 7.37 -8.14
C PHE A 14 -6.14 8.26 -9.30
N THR A 15 -5.60 7.64 -10.35
CA THR A 15 -5.17 8.33 -11.56
C THR A 15 -6.32 8.93 -12.39
N ASP A 16 -7.56 8.53 -12.11
CA ASP A 16 -8.79 9.07 -12.69
C ASP A 16 -9.45 10.15 -11.83
N SER A 17 -8.82 10.55 -10.71
CA SER A 17 -9.28 11.65 -9.86
C SER A 17 -8.59 12.96 -10.28
N PRO A 18 -9.26 13.82 -11.07
CA PRO A 18 -8.60 14.97 -11.69
C PRO A 18 -8.25 16.08 -10.67
N ARG A 19 -8.83 16.06 -9.46
CA ARG A 19 -8.70 17.14 -8.47
C ARG A 19 -8.79 16.61 -7.05
N ILE A 20 -8.19 17.35 -6.12
CA ILE A 20 -8.33 17.14 -4.68
C ILE A 20 -9.78 17.40 -4.26
N ASP A 21 -10.43 16.36 -3.75
CA ASP A 21 -11.77 16.38 -3.17
C ASP A 21 -11.73 16.56 -1.63
N SER A 22 -12.90 16.62 -1.00
CA SER A 22 -13.02 16.81 0.45
C SER A 22 -12.36 15.70 1.27
N THR A 23 -12.29 14.50 0.71
CA THR A 23 -11.67 13.32 1.30
C THR A 23 -10.16 13.50 1.42
N GLN A 24 -9.47 13.89 0.33
CA GLN A 24 -8.03 14.10 0.41
C GLN A 24 -7.71 15.34 1.26
N LYS A 25 -8.54 16.40 1.23
CA LYS A 25 -8.40 17.54 2.15
C LYS A 25 -8.45 17.09 3.62
N LYS A 26 -9.36 16.18 3.96
CA LYS A 26 -9.45 15.67 5.33
C LYS A 26 -8.23 14.84 5.71
N SER A 27 -7.70 14.02 4.81
CA SER A 27 -6.45 13.29 5.08
C SER A 27 -5.26 14.23 5.28
N ILE A 28 -5.16 15.32 4.51
CA ILE A 28 -4.11 16.34 4.67
C ILE A 28 -4.21 17.02 6.04
N GLU A 29 -5.42 17.44 6.45
CA GLU A 29 -5.68 18.05 7.76
C GLU A 29 -5.23 17.12 8.89
N LEU A 30 -5.65 15.85 8.85
CA LEU A 30 -5.25 14.86 9.85
C LEU A 30 -3.72 14.64 9.84
N ALA A 31 -3.11 14.52 8.67
CA ALA A 31 -1.66 14.39 8.55
C ALA A 31 -0.92 15.58 9.16
N LYS A 32 -1.44 16.81 8.97
CA LYS A 32 -0.89 18.01 9.62
C LYS A 32 -0.89 17.86 11.14
N GLU A 33 -2.05 17.58 11.72
CA GLU A 33 -2.19 17.41 13.18
C GLU A 33 -1.24 16.32 13.73
N PHE A 34 -1.13 15.19 13.04
CA PHE A 34 -0.25 14.10 13.47
C PHE A 34 1.23 14.49 13.40
N THR A 35 1.64 15.14 12.32
CA THR A 35 3.03 15.56 12.17
C THR A 35 3.44 16.64 13.16
N GLU A 36 2.54 17.54 13.54
CA GLU A 36 2.78 18.53 14.61
C GLU A 36 3.03 17.82 15.95
N LYS A 37 2.17 16.86 16.34
CA LYS A 37 2.35 16.05 17.55
C LYS A 37 3.67 15.26 17.54
N LEU A 38 4.09 14.75 16.38
CA LEU A 38 5.36 14.04 16.24
C LEU A 38 6.56 15.00 16.37
N LYS A 39 6.48 16.20 15.77
CA LYS A 39 7.50 17.26 15.89
C LYS A 39 7.70 17.68 17.35
N GLU A 40 6.61 17.91 18.10
CA GLU A 40 6.66 18.24 19.54
C GLU A 40 7.39 17.16 20.35
N LYS A 41 7.15 15.89 20.02
CA LYS A 41 7.80 14.73 20.63
C LYS A 41 9.20 14.45 20.10
N LYS A 42 9.73 15.31 19.21
CA LYS A 42 11.03 15.16 18.53
C LYS A 42 11.17 13.81 17.82
N LYS A 43 10.07 13.33 17.23
CA LYS A 43 10.01 12.06 16.50
C LYS A 43 10.31 12.29 15.02
N ASP A 44 11.15 11.44 14.44
CA ASP A 44 11.47 11.50 13.01
C ASP A 44 10.41 10.73 12.20
N PHE A 45 9.98 11.30 11.08
CA PHE A 45 8.92 10.71 10.25
C PHE A 45 9.06 11.08 8.77
N SER A 46 8.59 10.19 7.90
CA SER A 46 8.45 10.44 6.46
C SER A 46 6.98 10.43 6.04
N LEU A 47 6.64 11.28 5.09
CA LEU A 47 5.31 11.41 4.50
C LEU A 47 5.27 10.82 3.09
N ASN A 48 4.22 10.09 2.77
CA ASN A 48 4.10 9.40 1.50
C ASN A 48 2.67 9.49 0.99
N ILE A 49 2.56 9.45 -0.33
CA ILE A 49 1.31 9.20 -1.02
C ILE A 49 1.48 8.03 -1.99
N LEU A 50 0.43 7.23 -2.11
CA LEU A 50 0.30 6.14 -3.06
C LEU A 50 -0.61 6.61 -4.21
N ILE A 51 -0.13 6.45 -5.44
CA ILE A 51 -0.88 6.70 -6.66
C ILE A 51 -1.37 5.35 -7.17
N ASP A 52 -2.68 5.17 -7.20
CA ASP A 52 -3.31 4.02 -7.85
C ASP A 52 -3.35 4.30 -9.37
N ASP A 53 -2.30 3.81 -10.02
CA ASP A 53 -2.18 3.73 -11.48
C ASP A 53 -2.39 2.31 -11.99
N TYR A 54 -2.93 1.41 -11.17
CA TYR A 54 -2.99 -0.01 -11.49
C TYR A 54 -4.16 -0.36 -12.41
N SER A 55 -5.33 0.26 -12.22
CA SER A 55 -6.52 0.00 -13.03
C SER A 55 -7.24 1.26 -13.52
N PRO A 56 -6.55 2.26 -14.11
CA PRO A 56 -7.23 3.41 -14.65
C PRO A 56 -8.10 3.04 -15.83
N ASN A 57 -9.37 3.46 -15.81
CA ASN A 57 -10.17 3.54 -17.03
C ASN A 57 -9.62 4.63 -17.97
N TYR A 58 -9.04 5.68 -17.39
CA TYR A 58 -8.38 6.80 -18.06
C TYR A 58 -7.31 7.41 -17.13
N SER A 59 -6.26 8.03 -17.68
CA SER A 59 -5.24 8.72 -16.88
C SER A 59 -5.36 10.24 -17.08
N TYR A 60 -5.85 10.94 -16.04
CA TYR A 60 -6.01 12.40 -16.04
C TYR A 60 -5.27 13.10 -14.90
N LEU A 61 -4.46 12.37 -14.12
CA LEU A 61 -3.79 12.91 -12.95
C LEU A 61 -2.67 13.88 -13.30
N ASP A 62 -2.88 15.17 -13.04
CA ASP A 62 -1.80 16.15 -12.96
C ASP A 62 -1.24 16.20 -11.54
N ILE A 63 -0.15 15.47 -11.32
CA ILE A 63 0.52 15.41 -10.01
C ILE A 63 1.02 16.79 -9.54
N SER A 64 1.23 17.74 -10.46
CA SER A 64 1.73 19.08 -10.14
C SER A 64 0.70 19.87 -9.33
N GLU A 65 -0.58 19.79 -9.71
CA GLU A 65 -1.68 20.45 -8.98
C GLU A 65 -1.79 19.91 -7.54
N TYR A 66 -1.63 18.59 -7.37
CA TYR A 66 -1.60 17.96 -6.05
C TYR A 66 -0.39 18.43 -5.22
N LEU A 67 0.80 18.50 -5.82
CA LEU A 67 2.01 18.98 -5.16
C LEU A 67 1.90 20.44 -4.72
N GLU A 68 1.28 21.30 -5.53
CA GLU A 68 1.02 22.70 -5.15
C GLU A 68 0.09 22.80 -3.93
N GLU A 69 -0.97 22.00 -3.88
CA GLU A 69 -1.87 21.98 -2.73
C GLU A 69 -1.19 21.45 -1.47
N PHE A 70 -0.39 20.39 -1.60
CA PHE A 70 0.41 19.87 -0.49
C PHE A 70 1.41 20.90 0.04
N GLN A 71 2.01 21.71 -0.84
CA GLN A 71 2.90 22.80 -0.43
C GLN A 71 2.17 23.89 0.35
N LYS A 72 0.96 24.28 -0.08
CA LYS A 72 0.12 25.26 0.65
C LYS A 72 -0.30 24.75 2.03
N SER A 73 -0.48 23.45 2.19
CA SER A 73 -0.92 22.83 3.45
C SER A 73 0.17 22.65 4.51
N GLU A 74 1.44 22.94 4.18
CA GLU A 74 2.63 22.62 5.01
C GLU A 74 2.87 21.11 5.22
N VAL A 75 2.14 20.25 4.49
CA VAL A 75 2.26 18.79 4.52
C VAL A 75 2.64 18.29 3.12
N SER A 76 3.93 18.40 2.80
CA SER A 76 4.48 17.92 1.53
C SER A 76 4.92 16.46 1.61
N PRO A 77 4.62 15.62 0.60
CA PRO A 77 5.07 14.24 0.61
C PRO A 77 6.60 14.19 0.44
N ASP A 78 7.26 13.34 1.20
CA ASP A 78 8.66 13.00 1.00
C ASP A 78 8.80 12.01 -0.19
N TYR A 79 7.79 11.16 -0.39
CA TYR A 79 7.75 10.12 -1.42
C TYR A 79 6.40 10.04 -2.12
N ILE A 80 6.45 9.81 -3.44
CA ILE A 80 5.31 9.39 -4.25
C ILE A 80 5.60 8.01 -4.81
N VAL A 81 4.69 7.08 -4.57
CA VAL A 81 4.80 5.69 -5.01
C VAL A 81 3.65 5.39 -5.94
N TYR A 82 3.93 4.67 -7.03
CA TYR A 82 2.92 4.20 -7.96
C TYR A 82 2.62 2.74 -7.62
N GLU A 83 1.35 2.38 -7.56
CA GLU A 83 0.92 1.03 -7.21
C GLU A 83 1.41 -0.02 -8.20
N THR A 84 1.53 0.32 -9.49
CA THR A 84 2.18 -0.54 -10.50
C THR A 84 3.65 -0.88 -10.14
N GLY A 85 4.33 -0.01 -9.38
CA GLY A 85 5.67 -0.27 -8.86
C GLY A 85 5.72 -1.38 -7.81
N LEU A 86 4.58 -1.79 -7.26
CA LEU A 86 4.47 -2.81 -6.22
C LEU A 86 4.30 -4.22 -6.78
N LEU A 87 3.97 -4.37 -8.08
CA LEU A 87 3.60 -5.65 -8.70
C LEU A 87 4.64 -6.74 -8.50
N GLU A 88 5.91 -6.43 -8.74
CA GLU A 88 7.00 -7.41 -8.61
C GLU A 88 7.21 -7.86 -7.16
N ILE A 89 6.85 -7.01 -6.19
CA ILE A 89 6.94 -7.36 -4.78
C ILE A 89 5.72 -8.17 -4.35
N ALA A 90 4.53 -7.78 -4.80
CA ALA A 90 3.30 -8.54 -4.61
C ALA A 90 3.49 -10.00 -5.08
N LYS A 91 4.02 -10.18 -6.30
CA LYS A 91 4.37 -11.50 -6.84
C LYS A 91 5.39 -12.25 -5.99
N LYS A 92 6.38 -11.55 -5.43
CA LYS A 92 7.38 -12.16 -4.55
C LYS A 92 6.77 -12.65 -3.24
N ILE A 93 5.90 -11.85 -2.62
CA ILE A 93 5.20 -12.23 -1.38
C ILE A 93 4.39 -13.50 -1.63
N LEU A 94 3.59 -13.51 -2.68
CA LEU A 94 2.78 -14.67 -3.07
C LEU A 94 3.63 -15.93 -3.25
N LYS A 95 4.75 -15.84 -3.97
CA LYS A 95 5.59 -17.01 -4.30
C LYS A 95 6.47 -17.53 -3.16
N SER A 96 6.89 -16.67 -2.24
CA SER A 96 7.96 -17.00 -1.29
C SER A 96 7.59 -16.90 0.18
N GLU A 97 6.46 -16.28 0.50
CA GLU A 97 6.11 -15.95 1.89
C GLU A 97 4.79 -16.57 2.34
N ILE A 98 3.90 -16.92 1.39
CA ILE A 98 2.65 -17.62 1.68
C ILE A 98 2.93 -19.13 1.56
N PRO A 99 2.72 -19.92 2.64
CA PRO A 99 2.88 -21.38 2.57
C PRO A 99 2.00 -21.96 1.47
N LYS A 100 2.52 -22.92 0.70
CA LYS A 100 1.76 -23.55 -0.39
C LYS A 100 0.50 -24.22 0.13
N GLU A 101 0.50 -24.70 1.38
CA GLU A 101 -0.63 -25.36 2.00
C GLU A 101 -1.77 -24.38 2.35
N MET A 102 -1.48 -23.08 2.45
CA MET A 102 -2.48 -22.02 2.62
C MET A 102 -3.01 -21.50 1.28
N ILE A 103 -2.31 -21.82 0.20
CA ILE A 103 -2.76 -21.67 -1.17
C ILE A 103 -3.56 -22.93 -1.46
N LEU A 104 -4.89 -22.89 -1.38
CA LEU A 104 -5.70 -24.08 -1.65
C LEU A 104 -5.36 -24.63 -3.05
N ASP A 105 -4.77 -25.83 -3.11
CA ASP A 105 -4.56 -26.66 -4.32
C ASP A 105 -5.93 -26.92 -4.99
N GLU A 106 -6.16 -26.95 -6.31
CA GLU A 106 -5.29 -27.06 -7.48
C GLU A 106 -5.99 -26.40 -8.69
N ILE A 107 -5.22 -25.63 -9.46
CA ILE A 107 -5.47 -25.39 -10.89
C ILE A 107 -5.47 -26.76 -11.58
N GLU A 108 -6.63 -27.27 -11.98
CA GLU A 108 -6.62 -28.14 -13.16
C GLU A 108 -6.05 -27.31 -14.29
N GLU A 109 -4.92 -27.73 -14.87
CA GLU A 109 -4.38 -27.25 -16.16
C GLU A 109 -5.42 -27.50 -17.26
N LYS A 110 -6.52 -26.76 -17.21
CA LYS A 110 -7.46 -26.66 -18.31
C LYS A 110 -6.89 -25.61 -19.23
N GLU A 111 -6.25 -26.08 -20.30
CA GLU A 111 -6.12 -25.30 -21.53
C GLU A 111 -7.50 -24.75 -21.92
N ILE A 112 -7.83 -23.54 -21.49
CA ILE A 112 -9.05 -22.88 -21.94
C ILE A 112 -8.73 -21.44 -22.31
N LYS A 113 -9.07 -21.13 -23.57
CA LYS A 113 -9.42 -19.79 -24.02
C LYS A 113 -10.53 -19.24 -23.12
N GLY A 114 -10.14 -18.59 -22.02
CA GLY A 114 -11.00 -17.75 -21.19
C GLY A 114 -11.89 -18.51 -20.23
N ASP A 115 -11.40 -18.76 -19.02
CA ASP A 115 -12.18 -18.72 -17.78
C ASP A 115 -11.22 -18.38 -16.62
N LYS A 116 -11.70 -17.62 -15.63
CA LYS A 116 -10.90 -17.03 -14.55
C LYS A 116 -10.57 -18.09 -13.48
N GLU A 117 -9.30 -18.22 -13.11
CA GLU A 117 -8.85 -19.01 -11.95
C GLU A 117 -8.94 -18.13 -10.67
N ILE A 118 -9.33 -18.68 -9.50
CA ILE A 118 -9.41 -17.93 -8.23
C ILE A 118 -8.77 -18.73 -7.09
N LEU A 119 -7.70 -18.19 -6.50
CA LEU A 119 -7.01 -18.72 -5.33
C LEU A 119 -7.72 -18.21 -4.06
N MET A 120 -7.97 -19.09 -3.11
CA MET A 120 -8.62 -18.74 -1.84
C MET A 120 -7.59 -18.93 -0.72
N LEU A 121 -7.32 -17.87 0.03
CA LEU A 121 -6.47 -17.89 1.22
C LEU A 121 -7.35 -17.96 2.46
N GLU A 122 -7.22 -19.03 3.25
CA GLU A 122 -7.85 -19.13 4.56
C GLU A 122 -6.94 -18.55 5.63
N ASN A 123 -7.48 -17.67 6.48
CA ASN A 123 -6.82 -17.25 7.70
C ASN A 123 -7.25 -18.17 8.86
N PRO A 124 -6.38 -19.07 9.34
CA PRO A 124 -6.72 -20.06 10.36
C PRO A 124 -7.01 -19.44 11.74
N GLN A 125 -6.76 -18.13 11.92
CA GLN A 125 -7.01 -17.43 13.18
C GLN A 125 -8.36 -16.70 13.21
N THR A 126 -8.90 -16.34 12.05
CA THR A 126 -10.09 -15.49 11.93
C THR A 126 -11.26 -16.18 11.22
N ASP A 127 -11.05 -17.40 10.71
CA ASP A 127 -12.03 -18.13 9.89
C ASP A 127 -12.48 -17.31 8.65
N SER A 128 -11.65 -16.33 8.24
CA SER A 128 -11.90 -15.48 7.08
C SER A 128 -11.21 -16.06 5.85
N VAL A 129 -11.94 -16.05 4.72
CA VAL A 129 -11.42 -16.44 3.41
C VAL A 129 -11.18 -15.21 2.57
N SER A 130 -9.95 -15.02 2.09
CA SER A 130 -9.58 -13.96 1.15
C SER A 130 -9.39 -14.54 -0.25
N LEU A 131 -10.13 -14.00 -1.22
CA LEU A 131 -10.00 -14.37 -2.64
C LEU A 131 -8.77 -13.68 -3.25
N VAL A 132 -8.06 -14.38 -4.12
CA VAL A 132 -6.81 -14.00 -4.77
C VAL A 132 -6.90 -14.55 -6.20
N GLU A 133 -7.37 -13.80 -7.20
CA GLU A 133 -7.65 -14.34 -8.55
C GLU A 133 -6.41 -14.81 -9.34
N GLU A 134 -6.35 -16.08 -9.73
CA GLU A 134 -5.21 -16.78 -10.37
C GLU A 134 -5.06 -16.56 -11.89
N ASP A 135 -5.49 -15.40 -12.40
CA ASP A 135 -5.00 -14.86 -13.68
C ASP A 135 -3.51 -14.38 -13.57
N PHE A 136 -2.90 -14.53 -12.37
CA PHE A 136 -1.57 -14.07 -11.95
C PHE A 136 -0.39 -14.46 -12.85
N LEU A 137 -0.49 -15.54 -13.63
CA LEU A 137 0.63 -16.10 -14.40
C LEU A 137 0.44 -16.05 -15.91
N LYS A 138 -0.78 -15.82 -16.40
CA LYS A 138 -1.12 -15.93 -17.84
C LYS A 138 -1.51 -14.58 -18.48
N ARG A 139 -1.84 -13.54 -17.70
CA ARG A 139 -2.08 -12.17 -18.19
C ARG A 139 -1.43 -11.11 -17.28
N PRO A 140 -0.82 -10.04 -17.82
CA PRO A 140 -0.15 -9.03 -17.00
C PRO A 140 -1.05 -8.10 -16.16
N THR A 141 -2.39 -8.27 -16.11
CA THR A 141 -3.27 -7.10 -15.89
C THR A 141 -4.23 -7.09 -14.70
N TYR A 142 -4.26 -8.07 -13.78
CA TYR A 142 -5.01 -7.87 -12.52
C TYR A 142 -4.39 -8.58 -11.31
N ILE A 143 -3.63 -7.84 -10.50
CA ILE A 143 -3.16 -8.25 -9.18
C ILE A 143 -4.20 -7.74 -8.18
N HIS A 144 -4.66 -8.65 -7.33
CA HIS A 144 -5.63 -8.35 -6.29
C HIS A 144 -5.16 -7.20 -5.38
N THR A 145 -5.95 -6.12 -5.29
CA THR A 145 -5.59 -4.88 -4.58
C THR A 145 -5.09 -5.14 -3.14
N PRO A 146 -5.74 -5.98 -2.30
CA PRO A 146 -5.20 -6.33 -0.99
C PRO A 146 -3.76 -6.88 -0.98
N LEU A 147 -3.32 -7.60 -2.01
CA LEU A 147 -1.95 -8.10 -2.11
C LEU A 147 -0.96 -6.96 -2.41
N LEU A 148 -1.36 -5.97 -3.22
CA LEU A 148 -0.57 -4.77 -3.47
C LEU A 148 -0.45 -3.91 -2.22
N ILE A 149 -1.56 -3.76 -1.48
CA ILE A 149 -1.57 -3.06 -0.18
C ILE A 149 -0.73 -3.81 0.87
N ALA A 150 -0.77 -5.15 0.89
CA ALA A 150 0.12 -5.94 1.75
C ALA A 150 1.60 -5.71 1.40
N ALA A 151 1.94 -5.72 0.11
CA ALA A 151 3.28 -5.37 -0.35
C ALA A 151 3.69 -3.97 0.09
N TRP A 152 2.80 -3.01 -0.08
CA TRP A 152 3.01 -1.62 0.31
C TRP A 152 3.38 -1.48 1.80
N PHE A 153 2.61 -2.11 2.69
CA PHE A 153 2.90 -2.07 4.13
C PHE A 153 4.26 -2.67 4.48
N LEU A 154 4.60 -3.84 3.93
CA LEU A 154 5.88 -4.51 4.19
C LEU A 154 7.08 -3.70 3.69
N ILE A 155 6.92 -2.99 2.59
CA ILE A 155 7.97 -2.12 2.04
C ILE A 155 8.15 -0.87 2.90
N ARG A 156 7.05 -0.25 3.36
CA ARG A 156 7.09 0.91 4.28
C ARG A 156 7.69 0.56 5.64
N LEU A 157 7.51 -0.67 6.11
CA LEU A 157 8.21 -1.19 7.30
C LEU A 157 9.68 -1.55 7.02
N GLY A 158 10.12 -1.54 5.75
CA GLY A 158 11.46 -1.93 5.34
C GLY A 158 11.75 -3.42 5.58
N LEU A 159 10.72 -4.26 5.55
CA LEU A 159 10.82 -5.72 5.63
C LEU A 159 11.11 -6.33 4.25
N ILE A 160 10.67 -5.63 3.19
CA ILE A 160 10.99 -5.96 1.82
C ILE A 160 11.68 -4.76 1.16
N HIS A 161 12.76 -5.06 0.44
CA HIS A 161 13.58 -4.07 -0.25
C HIS A 161 13.38 -4.16 -1.77
N PRO A 162 12.54 -3.29 -2.36
CA PRO A 162 12.48 -3.09 -3.81
C PRO A 162 13.85 -2.77 -4.40
N LYS A 163 14.14 -3.30 -5.59
CA LYS A 163 15.24 -2.78 -6.43
C LYS A 163 14.92 -1.37 -6.95
N ARG A 164 13.65 -1.10 -7.27
CA ARG A 164 13.08 0.19 -7.68
C ARG A 164 11.66 0.25 -7.15
N LEU A 165 11.29 1.33 -6.46
CA LEU A 165 9.97 1.46 -5.83
C LEU A 165 9.27 2.75 -6.20
N ALA A 166 10.01 3.85 -6.12
CA ALA A 166 9.43 5.15 -6.01
C ALA A 166 10.20 6.13 -6.87
N ARG A 167 9.45 7.04 -7.49
CA ARG A 167 10.01 8.27 -8.01
C ARG A 167 10.17 9.18 -6.80
N LYS A 168 11.41 9.38 -6.35
CA LYS A 168 11.70 10.35 -5.28
C LYS A 168 11.35 11.74 -5.79
N ILE A 169 10.42 12.43 -5.13
CA ILE A 169 9.98 13.76 -5.55
C ILE A 169 10.73 14.86 -4.81
N ASN A 170 11.07 14.64 -3.53
CA ASN A 170 11.78 15.63 -2.74
C ASN A 170 13.25 15.25 -2.48
N PHE A 171 14.16 16.11 -2.97
CA PHE A 171 15.61 16.01 -2.80
C PHE A 171 16.13 16.74 -1.54
N LYS A 172 15.31 17.61 -0.91
CA LYS A 172 15.75 18.42 0.23
C LYS A 172 15.58 17.65 1.55
N GLY A 173 16.64 16.95 1.93
CA GLY A 173 16.73 16.22 3.20
C GLY A 173 16.33 14.76 3.04
N SER A 174 17.30 13.87 2.94
CA SER A 174 17.10 12.45 2.70
C SER A 174 16.55 11.73 3.95
N LYS A 175 15.29 11.98 4.30
CA LYS A 175 14.58 11.14 5.27
C LYS A 175 14.55 9.72 4.72
N SER A 176 14.66 8.72 5.60
CA SER A 176 14.52 7.35 5.13
C SER A 176 13.08 7.08 4.70
N PHE A 177 12.92 6.23 3.69
CA PHE A 177 11.61 5.73 3.32
C PHE A 177 11.07 4.81 4.42
N ALA A 178 11.80 3.80 4.90
CA ALA A 178 11.20 2.86 5.84
C ALA A 178 11.03 3.43 7.25
N GLY A 179 9.90 3.13 7.88
CA GLY A 179 9.59 3.42 9.27
C GLY A 179 9.80 2.22 10.19
N LYS A 180 10.05 2.48 11.48
CA LYS A 180 9.89 1.47 12.53
C LYS A 180 8.43 1.10 12.70
N LYS A 181 7.55 2.10 12.58
CA LYS A 181 6.10 1.97 12.49
C LYS A 181 5.58 2.58 11.20
N ILE A 182 4.41 2.14 10.77
CA ILE A 182 3.65 2.76 9.69
C ILE A 182 2.32 3.30 10.21
N MET A 183 1.88 4.40 9.61
CA MET A 183 0.57 4.98 9.86
C MET A 183 -0.16 5.22 8.54
N THR A 184 -1.40 4.75 8.42
CA THR A 184 -2.23 4.97 7.23
C THR A 184 -3.46 5.78 7.62
N ILE A 185 -3.62 6.95 7.00
CA ILE A 185 -4.74 7.88 7.23
C ILE A 185 -5.64 7.82 5.99
N MET A 186 -6.77 7.13 6.09
CA MET A 186 -7.62 6.82 4.94
C MET A 186 -9.11 6.92 5.26
N PRO A 187 -9.96 7.12 4.26
CA PRO A 187 -11.41 7.03 4.42
C PRO A 187 -11.86 5.63 4.88
N SER A 188 -12.92 5.57 5.67
CA SER A 188 -13.45 4.32 6.25
C SER A 188 -13.83 3.26 5.22
N LYS A 189 -14.15 3.66 3.99
CA LYS A 189 -14.41 2.72 2.88
C LYS A 189 -13.22 1.80 2.55
N TRP A 190 -11.98 2.18 2.90
CA TRP A 190 -10.78 1.39 2.65
C TRP A 190 -10.49 0.34 3.72
N LYS A 191 -11.19 0.41 4.87
CA LYS A 191 -10.93 -0.45 6.02
C LYS A 191 -11.02 -1.94 5.68
N GLU A 192 -11.94 -2.33 4.80
CA GLU A 192 -12.08 -3.73 4.39
C GLU A 192 -10.87 -4.22 3.58
N ILE A 193 -10.38 -3.40 2.64
CA ILE A 193 -9.20 -3.71 1.82
C ILE A 193 -7.95 -3.81 2.71
N ASP A 194 -7.78 -2.88 3.65
CA ASP A 194 -6.68 -2.91 4.62
C ASP A 194 -6.73 -4.15 5.52
N ASN A 195 -7.93 -4.58 5.94
CA ASN A 195 -8.08 -5.80 6.73
C ASN A 195 -7.69 -7.04 5.93
N LYS A 196 -8.12 -7.14 4.66
CA LYS A 196 -7.69 -8.23 3.76
C LYS A 196 -6.17 -8.22 3.56
N ALA A 197 -5.55 -7.05 3.43
CA ALA A 197 -4.10 -6.94 3.36
C ALA A 197 -3.41 -7.42 4.65
N LYS A 198 -3.98 -7.14 5.83
CA LYS A 198 -3.48 -7.68 7.11
C LYS A 198 -3.65 -9.19 7.20
N ASP A 199 -4.75 -9.75 6.73
CA ASP A 199 -4.97 -11.19 6.67
C ASP A 199 -3.87 -11.86 5.84
N ILE A 200 -3.56 -11.31 4.66
CA ILE A 200 -2.43 -11.77 3.84
C ILE A 200 -1.11 -11.70 4.62
N ILE A 201 -0.80 -10.59 5.30
CA ILE A 201 0.45 -10.46 6.07
C ILE A 201 0.49 -11.45 7.24
N SER A 202 -0.65 -11.72 7.89
CA SER A 202 -0.76 -12.65 9.01
C SER A 202 -0.42 -14.10 8.63
N ALA A 203 -0.66 -14.46 7.37
CA ALA A 203 -0.31 -15.75 6.77
C ALA A 203 1.18 -15.87 6.39
N THR A 204 1.96 -14.79 6.48
CA THR A 204 3.40 -14.78 6.16
C THR A 204 4.27 -14.83 7.40
N LYS A 205 5.59 -14.98 7.21
CA LYS A 205 6.58 -14.80 8.30
C LYS A 205 6.60 -13.40 8.91
N TYR A 206 5.92 -12.41 8.30
CA TYR A 206 5.87 -11.04 8.78
C TYR A 206 4.70 -10.74 9.71
N LYS A 207 3.92 -11.74 10.13
CA LYS A 207 2.74 -11.57 11.01
C LYS A 207 2.98 -10.69 12.25
N ASP A 208 4.15 -10.80 12.88
CA ASP A 208 4.47 -10.05 14.10
C ASP A 208 4.64 -8.54 13.85
N SER A 209 4.80 -8.13 12.58
CA SER A 209 4.91 -6.73 12.18
C SER A 209 3.57 -5.99 12.14
N LEU A 210 2.45 -6.71 12.24
CA LEU A 210 1.11 -6.09 12.30
C LEU A 210 0.96 -5.13 13.48
N LYS A 211 1.68 -5.37 14.60
CA LYS A 211 1.70 -4.48 15.77
C LYS A 211 2.36 -3.12 15.51
N ASP A 212 3.14 -3.02 14.44
CA ASP A 212 3.84 -1.80 14.04
C ASP A 212 3.04 -1.00 13.00
N MET A 213 1.78 -1.38 12.74
CA MET A 213 0.88 -0.72 11.80
C MET A 213 -0.28 -0.01 12.53
N GLU A 214 -0.42 1.28 12.32
CA GLU A 214 -1.47 2.12 12.89
C GLU A 214 -2.39 2.62 11.76
N PHE A 215 -3.72 2.57 11.96
CA PHE A 215 -4.70 2.96 10.95
C PHE A 215 -5.66 3.99 11.53
N ILE A 216 -5.90 5.05 10.77
CA ILE A 216 -6.79 6.14 11.14
C ILE A 216 -7.82 6.27 10.04
N TYR A 217 -9.03 5.82 10.36
CA TYR A 217 -10.18 5.90 9.46
C TYR A 217 -11.06 7.09 9.79
N PHE A 218 -11.58 7.76 8.76
CA PHE A 218 -12.53 8.87 8.88
C PHE A 218 -13.68 8.76 7.88
#